data_AF-A0A662WWB0-F1
#
_entry.id   AF-A0A662WWB0-F1
#
_cell.length_a   1.000
_cell.length_b   1.000
_cell.length_c   1.000
_cell.angle_alpha   90.00
_cell.angle_beta   90.00
_cell.angle_gamma   90.00
#
_symmetry.space_group_name_H-M   'P 1'
#
loop_
_entity.id
_entity.type
_entity.pdbx_description
1 polymer ?
#
loop_
_entity_poly.entity_id
_entity_poly.type
_entity_poly.pdbx_seq_one_letter_code
_entity_poly.pdbx_strand_id
1 'polypeptide(L)'
;MATEQDAASDAALGGAGSAPEAPPAPPTAAGAAPALIEPDDSVRSLFDSRTLPPTTDSSAASVDGLNDPTSMSPPRYLTRGDPSATSGLTFNEAFAQLRQTSSYDKSAAAQVEAQAKPPTRDAAATVYVNRRQTGNPLLKAVRNVGLEFRDGLVPDYVMGDASCCVLFLSVRYHLLHNNYLEERVQNVRKDDPTRYRTKLVLCFVDVDDNEVALREINRVALLSDFTLVLAWSWLEAARYLETLKSYENKSATLIKEKVEAEFLPKANDVLTSIRSVNKTDVVTLLSTFGSVKGLMNASMEELSLCPGVGVKKVRQLLETFQEPFTKQ
;
A
#
# COMPACT_ATOMS: atom_id res chain seq x y z
N MET A 1 70.07 -24.17 -7.53
CA MET A 1 70.59 -23.07 -6.69
C MET A 1 70.44 -21.80 -7.52
N ALA A 2 69.94 -20.72 -6.93
CA ALA A 2 69.66 -19.48 -7.64
C ALA A 2 70.83 -18.49 -7.57
N THR A 3 70.95 -17.65 -8.59
CA THR A 3 71.63 -16.36 -8.67
C THR A 3 70.95 -15.64 -9.85
N GLU A 4 70.03 -14.69 -9.67
CA GLU A 4 70.09 -13.39 -8.98
C GLU A 4 70.76 -12.29 -9.84
N GLN A 5 70.28 -11.06 -9.69
CA GLN A 5 70.34 -9.97 -10.69
C GLN A 5 71.57 -9.05 -10.53
N ASP A 6 71.54 -7.95 -11.31
CA ASP A 6 72.29 -6.68 -11.22
C ASP A 6 73.50 -6.50 -12.17
N ALA A 7 73.79 -5.30 -12.71
CA ALA A 7 73.01 -4.04 -12.85
C ALA A 7 73.78 -3.05 -13.79
N ALA A 8 73.21 -1.84 -14.01
CA ALA A 8 73.84 -0.64 -14.61
C ALA A 8 74.19 -0.70 -16.13
N SER A 9 74.30 0.39 -16.89
CA SER A 9 73.77 1.79 -16.89
C SER A 9 74.06 2.39 -18.31
N ASP A 10 73.79 3.65 -18.72
CA ASP A 10 73.23 4.89 -18.14
C ASP A 10 72.71 5.82 -19.29
N ALA A 11 72.06 6.94 -18.96
CA ALA A 11 72.01 8.26 -19.66
C ALA A 11 71.67 8.37 -21.19
N ALA A 12 71.06 9.44 -21.72
CA ALA A 12 70.25 10.55 -21.20
C ALA A 12 69.65 11.40 -22.38
N LEU A 13 68.77 12.35 -22.05
CA LEU A 13 68.42 13.61 -22.76
C LEU A 13 67.35 13.65 -23.89
N GLY A 14 66.34 14.50 -23.66
CA GLY A 14 65.51 15.21 -24.67
C GLY A 14 64.08 14.66 -24.89
N GLY A 15 62.97 15.32 -24.56
CA GLY A 15 62.76 16.58 -23.83
C GLY A 15 61.91 17.61 -24.59
N ALA A 16 60.59 17.64 -24.39
CA ALA A 16 59.67 18.78 -24.63
C ALA A 16 58.21 18.43 -24.24
N GLY A 17 57.39 19.42 -23.84
CA GLY A 17 55.95 19.39 -24.16
C GLY A 17 54.88 19.39 -23.05
N SER A 18 54.88 20.43 -22.20
CA SER A 18 53.68 21.12 -21.65
C SER A 18 52.53 20.37 -20.92
N ALA A 19 52.14 20.95 -19.77
CA ALA A 19 50.85 20.81 -19.09
C ALA A 19 50.57 22.11 -18.32
N PRO A 20 49.37 22.38 -17.76
CA PRO A 20 48.04 21.80 -18.02
C PRO A 20 46.99 22.87 -18.42
N GLU A 21 45.82 22.47 -18.91
CA GLU A 21 44.67 23.39 -19.03
C GLU A 21 43.37 22.72 -18.58
N ALA A 22 42.56 23.43 -17.78
CA ALA A 22 41.37 22.92 -17.10
C ALA A 22 40.07 23.39 -17.80
N PRO A 23 39.01 22.56 -17.86
CA PRO A 23 37.74 22.97 -18.44
C PRO A 23 36.93 23.91 -17.51
N PRO A 24 36.18 24.88 -18.07
CA PRO A 24 35.54 25.95 -17.29
C PRO A 24 34.17 25.58 -16.68
N ALA A 25 33.78 26.36 -15.67
CA ALA A 25 32.47 26.33 -15.01
C ALA A 25 31.34 26.94 -15.88
N PRO A 26 30.05 26.58 -15.62
CA PRO A 26 28.91 27.14 -16.34
C PRO A 26 28.59 28.60 -15.97
N PRO A 27 27.90 29.37 -16.84
CA PRO A 27 27.71 30.81 -16.68
C PRO A 27 26.55 31.20 -15.75
N THR A 28 26.71 32.36 -15.10
CA THR A 28 25.70 32.99 -14.22
C THR A 28 25.13 34.26 -14.84
N ALA A 29 23.82 34.32 -15.06
CA ALA A 29 23.02 35.54 -15.23
C ALA A 29 21.57 35.19 -14.84
N ALA A 30 20.93 35.75 -13.81
CA ALA A 30 20.59 37.15 -13.54
C ALA A 30 19.47 37.71 -14.45
N GLY A 31 18.23 37.74 -13.94
CA GLY A 31 17.16 38.58 -14.50
C GLY A 31 15.72 38.07 -14.37
N ALA A 32 14.81 38.97 -13.92
CA ALA A 32 13.35 38.95 -14.06
C ALA A 32 12.52 37.83 -13.37
N ALA A 33 11.92 38.21 -12.23
CA ALA A 33 10.64 37.63 -11.78
C ALA A 33 9.47 38.21 -12.59
N PRO A 34 8.33 37.50 -12.64
CA PRO A 34 7.04 38.19 -12.68
C PRO A 34 6.04 37.68 -11.62
N ALA A 35 5.40 38.67 -10.98
CA ALA A 35 4.04 38.73 -10.44
C ALA A 35 3.33 37.46 -9.94
N LEU A 36 2.94 37.54 -8.66
CA LEU A 36 1.81 36.83 -8.06
C LEU A 36 0.54 36.94 -8.93
N ILE A 37 -0.17 35.82 -9.10
CA ILE A 37 -1.57 35.77 -9.53
C ILE A 37 -2.33 34.99 -8.46
N GLU A 38 -3.27 35.64 -7.79
CA GLU A 38 -4.19 34.97 -6.88
C GLU A 38 -5.33 34.28 -7.64
N PRO A 39 -5.80 33.13 -7.15
CA PRO A 39 -7.18 32.70 -7.32
C PRO A 39 -7.90 32.76 -5.96
N ASP A 40 -8.80 33.72 -5.83
CA ASP A 40 -9.80 33.73 -4.76
C ASP A 40 -10.89 32.67 -5.02
N ASP A 41 -11.64 32.38 -3.97
CA ASP A 41 -12.93 31.70 -3.91
C ASP A 41 -13.03 30.15 -3.98
N SER A 42 -13.34 29.60 -2.79
CA SER A 42 -14.47 28.68 -2.58
C SER A 42 -14.36 27.17 -2.85
N VAL A 43 -13.71 26.42 -1.95
CA VAL A 43 -14.30 25.15 -1.46
C VAL A 43 -14.14 25.04 0.06
N ARG A 44 -15.25 25.16 0.80
CA ARG A 44 -15.26 24.99 2.27
C ARG A 44 -15.18 23.50 2.64
N SER A 45 -14.24 23.15 3.52
CA SER A 45 -14.07 21.79 4.02
C SER A 45 -15.27 21.35 4.88
N LEU A 46 -15.81 20.17 4.58
CA LEU A 46 -17.06 19.61 5.14
C LEU A 46 -16.96 19.03 6.56
N PHE A 47 -15.86 19.32 7.29
CA PHE A 47 -15.54 18.66 8.56
C PHE A 47 -15.10 19.60 9.70
N ASP A 48 -15.41 20.89 9.63
CA ASP A 48 -15.25 21.78 10.78
C ASP A 48 -16.56 21.90 11.56
N SER A 49 -16.62 21.28 12.74
CA SER A 49 -17.79 21.27 13.61
C SER A 49 -17.37 21.47 15.06
N ARG A 50 -16.81 22.65 15.34
CA ARG A 50 -16.60 23.18 16.69
C ARG A 50 -16.96 24.66 16.75
N THR A 51 -18.22 24.96 17.04
CA THR A 51 -18.71 26.01 17.97
C THR A 51 -20.22 26.13 17.84
N LEU A 52 -20.95 25.94 18.95
CA LEU A 52 -22.33 26.41 19.11
C LEU A 52 -22.34 27.47 20.23
N PRO A 53 -23.09 28.58 20.09
CA PRO A 53 -23.22 29.59 21.13
C PRO A 53 -24.26 29.18 22.19
N PRO A 54 -24.22 29.78 23.40
CA PRO A 54 -25.21 29.52 24.45
C PRO A 54 -26.47 30.37 24.28
N THR A 55 -27.64 29.82 24.61
CA THR A 55 -28.88 30.58 24.79
C THR A 55 -29.60 30.16 26.08
N THR A 56 -30.14 31.16 26.79
CA THR A 56 -30.70 31.08 28.14
C THR A 56 -32.23 30.89 28.15
N ASP A 57 -32.76 30.52 29.33
CA ASP A 57 -34.19 30.31 29.61
C ASP A 57 -35.13 31.47 29.25
N SER A 58 -36.41 31.17 28.95
CA SER A 58 -37.55 31.59 29.82
C SER A 58 -38.96 31.20 29.32
N SER A 59 -39.79 30.81 30.30
CA SER A 59 -41.25 31.03 30.45
C SER A 59 -42.30 30.54 29.42
N ALA A 60 -43.11 29.61 29.92
CA ALA A 60 -44.47 29.18 29.57
C ALA A 60 -45.52 30.20 29.08
N ALA A 61 -46.49 29.70 28.28
CA ALA A 61 -47.93 30.00 28.40
C ALA A 61 -48.81 28.94 27.67
N SER A 62 -50.07 28.80 28.11
CA SER A 62 -51.09 27.82 27.70
C SER A 62 -52.13 28.34 26.68
N VAL A 63 -52.82 27.47 25.91
CA VAL A 63 -54.32 27.37 25.79
C VAL A 63 -54.80 26.18 24.90
N ASP A 64 -56.09 25.85 24.98
CA ASP A 64 -56.83 24.64 24.53
C ASP A 64 -57.12 24.46 23.00
N GLY A 65 -57.58 23.25 22.59
CA GLY A 65 -58.36 23.05 21.36
C GLY A 65 -58.58 21.62 20.77
N LEU A 66 -59.64 20.92 21.23
CA LEU A 66 -60.53 19.92 20.55
C LEU A 66 -60.03 18.80 19.55
N ASN A 67 -60.42 17.54 19.85
CA ASN A 67 -61.11 16.48 19.05
C ASN A 67 -60.89 16.31 17.51
N ASP A 68 -60.89 15.13 16.85
CA ASP A 68 -60.95 13.68 17.19
C ASP A 68 -60.51 12.84 15.90
N PRO A 69 -60.87 11.56 15.61
CA PRO A 69 -59.91 10.43 15.58
C PRO A 69 -59.63 9.77 14.20
N THR A 70 -58.57 8.94 14.10
CA THR A 70 -58.62 7.60 13.44
C THR A 70 -57.37 6.71 13.67
N SER A 71 -57.59 5.54 14.29
CA SER A 71 -56.86 4.26 14.25
C SER A 71 -55.36 4.17 13.82
N MET A 72 -54.47 3.81 14.76
CA MET A 72 -54.02 2.41 14.99
C MET A 72 -52.97 2.35 16.12
N SER A 73 -53.06 1.34 17.00
CA SER A 73 -52.17 1.19 18.17
C SER A 73 -51.39 -0.14 18.15
N PRO A 74 -50.07 -0.15 18.46
CA PRO A 74 -49.37 -1.36 18.85
C PRO A 74 -49.66 -1.73 20.32
N PRO A 75 -49.41 -3.00 20.74
CA PRO A 75 -49.99 -3.54 21.97
C PRO A 75 -49.29 -3.08 23.26
N ARG A 76 -50.10 -2.97 24.33
CA ARG A 76 -49.64 -2.70 25.70
C ARG A 76 -49.07 -3.97 26.33
N TYR A 77 -47.78 -3.95 26.67
CA TYR A 77 -47.27 -4.60 27.87
C TYR A 77 -46.49 -3.53 28.67
N LEU A 78 -46.32 -3.75 29.98
CA LEU A 78 -45.94 -2.76 31.00
C LEU A 78 -47.11 -1.89 31.47
N THR A 79 -47.73 -2.36 32.55
CA THR A 79 -48.62 -1.61 33.44
C THR A 79 -47.87 -0.46 34.11
N ARG A 80 -48.56 0.67 34.27
CA ARG A 80 -48.07 1.89 34.94
C ARG A 80 -48.08 1.71 36.46
N GLY A 81 -46.92 1.90 37.10
CA GLY A 81 -46.79 2.27 38.51
C GLY A 81 -46.33 3.73 38.60
N ASP A 82 -46.79 4.47 39.61
CA ASP A 82 -46.74 5.94 39.65
C ASP A 82 -45.40 6.52 40.14
N PRO A 83 -45.17 7.85 40.00
CA PRO A 83 -43.82 8.41 39.83
C PRO A 83 -43.14 8.89 41.11
N SER A 84 -41.88 8.48 41.29
CA SER A 84 -40.86 9.25 42.01
C SER A 84 -39.45 8.74 41.63
N ALA A 85 -38.42 9.56 41.86
CA ALA A 85 -37.01 9.31 41.57
C ALA A 85 -36.60 9.19 40.08
N THR A 86 -36.43 10.34 39.44
CA THR A 86 -35.49 10.48 38.30
C THR A 86 -34.05 10.47 38.80
N SER A 87 -33.34 9.34 38.60
CA SER A 87 -31.87 9.27 38.66
C SER A 87 -31.40 8.30 37.59
N GLY A 88 -30.76 8.81 36.52
CA GLY A 88 -30.20 7.95 35.48
C GLY A 88 -28.98 7.21 35.98
N LEU A 89 -29.13 5.92 36.28
CA LEU A 89 -28.02 5.04 36.67
C LEU A 89 -27.02 4.93 35.51
N THR A 90 -25.73 5.01 35.83
CA THR A 90 -24.67 4.77 34.84
C THR A 90 -24.67 3.31 34.39
N PHE A 91 -24.13 3.03 33.20
CA PHE A 91 -24.12 1.67 32.64
C PHE A 91 -23.52 0.63 33.60
N ASN A 92 -22.47 0.99 34.34
CA ASN A 92 -21.84 0.12 35.34
C ASN A 92 -22.73 -0.13 36.57
N GLU A 93 -23.52 0.85 37.01
CA GLU A 93 -24.45 0.70 38.13
C GLU A 93 -25.66 -0.16 37.75
N ALA A 94 -26.20 0.02 36.55
CA ALA A 94 -27.23 -0.86 36.00
C ALA A 94 -26.73 -2.32 35.87
N PHE A 95 -25.49 -2.52 35.42
CA PHE A 95 -24.87 -3.85 35.35
C PHE A 95 -24.61 -4.47 36.74
N ALA A 96 -24.27 -3.65 37.73
CA ALA A 96 -24.10 -4.09 39.12
C ALA A 96 -25.44 -4.53 39.74
N GLN A 97 -26.54 -3.83 39.45
CA GLN A 97 -27.89 -4.20 39.91
C GLN A 97 -28.40 -5.47 39.23
N LEU A 98 -28.10 -5.68 37.94
CA LEU A 98 -28.41 -6.94 37.24
C LEU A 98 -27.83 -8.17 37.96
N ARG A 99 -26.61 -8.07 38.50
CA ARG A 99 -25.98 -9.15 39.31
C ARG A 99 -26.68 -9.44 40.64
N GLN A 100 -27.57 -8.56 41.10
CA GLN A 100 -28.35 -8.72 42.34
C GLN A 100 -29.77 -9.26 42.08
N THR A 101 -30.18 -9.40 40.82
CA THR A 101 -31.47 -9.99 40.46
C THR A 101 -31.46 -11.51 40.62
N SER A 102 -32.59 -12.11 40.98
CA SER A 102 -32.75 -13.56 41.13
C SER A 102 -32.56 -14.36 39.84
N SER A 103 -32.54 -13.69 38.68
CA SER A 103 -32.23 -14.29 37.37
C SER A 103 -30.73 -14.32 37.04
N TYR A 104 -29.85 -13.74 37.87
CA TYR A 104 -28.41 -13.76 37.64
C TYR A 104 -27.79 -15.06 38.15
N ASP A 105 -27.65 -16.04 37.25
CA ASP A 105 -26.93 -17.27 37.57
C ASP A 105 -25.40 -17.06 37.52
N LYS A 106 -24.79 -16.99 38.71
CA LYS A 106 -23.34 -16.88 38.89
C LYS A 106 -22.58 -18.08 38.30
N SER A 107 -23.24 -19.24 38.15
CA SER A 107 -22.68 -20.45 37.52
C SER A 107 -22.34 -20.21 36.06
N ALA A 108 -23.23 -19.54 35.32
CA ALA A 108 -23.03 -19.23 33.91
C ALA A 108 -21.89 -18.21 33.70
N ALA A 109 -21.77 -17.21 34.58
CA ALA A 109 -20.68 -16.24 34.52
C ALA A 109 -19.30 -16.89 34.77
N ALA A 110 -19.19 -17.76 35.79
CA ALA A 110 -17.94 -18.45 36.12
C ALA A 110 -17.52 -19.47 35.05
N GLN A 111 -18.47 -20.10 34.35
CA GLN A 111 -18.18 -21.01 33.24
C GLN A 111 -17.63 -20.29 32.00
N VAL A 112 -18.01 -19.02 31.77
CA VAL A 112 -17.42 -18.18 30.71
C VAL A 112 -16.01 -17.70 31.09
N GLU A 113 -15.79 -17.33 32.35
CA GLU A 113 -14.47 -16.87 32.83
C GLU A 113 -13.40 -17.98 32.81
N ALA A 114 -13.79 -19.24 33.05
CA ALA A 114 -12.88 -20.39 33.02
C ALA A 114 -12.54 -20.93 31.61
N GLN A 115 -13.19 -20.43 30.54
CA GLN A 115 -12.88 -20.77 29.14
C GLN A 115 -12.54 -19.56 28.27
N ALA A 116 -12.15 -18.43 28.88
CA ALA A 116 -11.54 -17.30 28.19
C ALA A 116 -10.10 -17.63 27.73
N LYS A 117 -9.96 -18.61 26.83
CA LYS A 117 -8.81 -18.68 25.93
C LYS A 117 -8.77 -17.32 25.22
N PRO A 118 -7.62 -16.63 25.13
CA PRO A 118 -7.56 -15.37 24.38
C PRO A 118 -8.10 -15.62 22.98
N PRO A 119 -8.80 -14.64 22.35
CA PRO A 119 -9.33 -14.82 21.01
C PRO A 119 -8.18 -15.30 20.15
N THR A 120 -8.32 -16.51 19.59
CA THR A 120 -7.27 -17.13 18.79
C THR A 120 -7.18 -16.37 17.48
N ARG A 121 -6.46 -15.23 17.53
CA ARG A 121 -5.69 -14.72 16.41
C ARG A 121 -4.98 -15.93 15.83
N ASP A 122 -5.16 -16.17 14.55
CA ASP A 122 -4.62 -17.36 13.89
C ASP A 122 -3.15 -17.52 14.29
N ALA A 123 -2.80 -18.61 14.98
CA ALA A 123 -1.44 -18.79 15.52
C ALA A 123 -0.38 -18.78 14.38
N ALA A 124 -0.83 -19.10 13.16
CA ALA A 124 -0.11 -18.97 11.90
C ALA A 124 0.33 -17.53 11.56
N ALA A 125 -0.33 -16.49 12.10
CA ALA A 125 -0.07 -15.07 11.87
C ALA A 125 0.77 -14.44 13.01
N THR A 126 1.90 -15.06 13.34
CA THR A 126 2.89 -14.54 14.30
C THR A 126 4.16 -14.09 13.58
N VAL A 127 4.70 -12.92 13.96
CA VAL A 127 6.04 -12.41 13.60
C VAL A 127 6.95 -12.62 14.80
N TYR A 128 8.14 -13.17 14.55
CA TYR A 128 9.19 -13.27 15.55
C TYR A 128 10.00 -11.98 15.57
N VAL A 129 10.04 -11.33 16.73
CA VAL A 129 10.70 -10.04 16.95
C VAL A 129 11.99 -10.27 17.73
N ASN A 130 13.08 -9.69 17.25
CA ASN A 130 14.34 -9.67 18.00
C ASN A 130 14.18 -8.84 19.27
N ARG A 131 14.66 -9.35 20.41
CA ARG A 131 14.62 -8.62 21.69
C ARG A 131 15.36 -7.28 21.64
N ARG A 132 16.31 -7.08 20.70
CA ARG A 132 16.92 -5.76 20.42
C ARG A 132 15.93 -4.68 19.97
N GLN A 133 14.75 -5.06 19.46
CA GLN A 133 13.71 -4.14 19.02
C GLN A 133 12.69 -3.81 20.13
N THR A 134 12.87 -4.29 21.38
CA THR A 134 11.99 -3.93 22.50
C THR A 134 12.07 -2.42 22.78
N GLY A 135 11.03 -1.69 22.40
CA GLY A 135 10.96 -0.23 22.51
C GLY A 135 10.75 0.49 21.18
N ASN A 136 10.94 -0.18 20.03
CA ASN A 136 10.70 0.41 18.72
C ASN A 136 9.21 0.83 18.57
N PRO A 137 8.89 2.10 18.23
CA PRO A 137 7.52 2.56 18.01
C PRO A 137 6.72 1.74 17.00
N LEU A 138 7.39 1.12 16.02
CA LEU A 138 6.80 0.21 15.04
C LEU A 138 5.94 -0.89 15.68
N LEU A 139 6.39 -1.44 16.82
CA LEU A 139 5.67 -2.51 17.52
C LEU A 139 4.29 -2.08 18.04
N LYS A 140 4.08 -0.77 18.29
CA LYS A 140 2.79 -0.21 18.73
C LYS A 140 1.82 0.03 17.56
N ALA A 141 2.36 0.10 16.33
CA ALA A 141 1.58 0.34 15.12
C ALA A 141 1.05 -0.96 14.50
N VAL A 142 1.74 -2.10 14.71
CA VAL A 142 1.27 -3.43 14.32
C VAL A 142 0.08 -3.85 15.16
N ARG A 143 -1.02 -4.25 14.52
CA ARG A 143 -2.29 -4.64 15.17
C ARG A 143 -2.85 -5.96 14.65
N ASN A 144 -2.65 -6.25 13.37
CA ASN A 144 -3.30 -7.36 12.66
C ASN A 144 -2.54 -8.69 12.80
N VAL A 145 -1.34 -8.67 13.40
CA VAL A 145 -0.41 -9.80 13.49
C VAL A 145 0.09 -9.95 14.92
N GLY A 146 0.31 -11.19 15.38
CA GLY A 146 0.90 -11.49 16.68
C GLY A 146 2.39 -11.19 16.71
N LEU A 147 2.90 -10.67 17.83
CA LEU A 147 4.32 -10.40 18.03
C LEU A 147 4.86 -11.31 19.14
N GLU A 148 5.83 -12.17 18.81
CA GLU A 148 6.51 -13.05 19.76
C GLU A 148 7.99 -12.68 19.83
N PHE A 149 8.49 -12.31 21.01
CA PHE A 149 9.90 -11.99 21.19
C PHE A 149 10.74 -13.26 21.29
N ARG A 150 11.81 -13.35 20.49
CA ARG A 150 12.79 -14.45 20.55
C ARG A 150 14.21 -13.92 20.70
N ASP A 151 14.97 -14.62 21.52
CA ASP A 151 16.42 -14.43 21.67
C ASP A 151 17.17 -15.24 20.60
N GLY A 152 18.41 -14.84 20.29
CA GLY A 152 19.25 -15.51 19.31
C GLY A 152 18.90 -15.25 17.83
N LEU A 153 17.94 -14.38 17.52
CA LEU A 153 17.70 -13.93 16.14
C LEU A 153 18.79 -12.96 15.68
N VAL A 154 19.35 -13.18 14.49
CA VAL A 154 20.23 -12.19 13.83
C VAL A 154 19.42 -11.08 13.15
N PRO A 155 18.34 -11.33 12.37
CA PRO A 155 17.49 -10.26 11.85
C PRO A 155 16.70 -9.52 12.93
N ASP A 156 16.07 -8.40 12.59
CA ASP A 156 15.23 -7.63 13.53
C ASP A 156 13.80 -8.19 13.62
N TYR A 157 13.27 -8.62 12.47
CA TYR A 157 12.01 -9.34 12.37
C TYR A 157 12.17 -10.57 11.48
N VAL A 158 11.59 -11.68 11.89
CA VAL A 158 11.56 -12.93 11.12
C VAL A 158 10.11 -13.39 10.98
N MET A 159 9.73 -13.71 9.74
CA MET A 159 8.40 -14.19 9.38
C MET A 159 8.50 -15.57 8.75
N GLY A 160 7.55 -16.43 9.11
CA GLY A 160 7.20 -17.63 8.33
C GLY A 160 8.25 -18.71 8.31
N ASP A 161 8.34 -19.52 9.37
CA ASP A 161 9.26 -20.65 9.49
C ASP A 161 10.71 -20.31 9.10
N ALA A 162 11.11 -19.05 9.36
CA ALA A 162 12.39 -18.44 8.99
C ALA A 162 12.67 -18.32 7.47
N SER A 163 11.63 -18.23 6.63
CA SER A 163 11.75 -18.01 5.18
C SER A 163 11.90 -16.53 4.79
N CYS A 164 11.44 -15.59 5.62
CA CYS A 164 11.48 -14.15 5.35
C CYS A 164 12.14 -13.40 6.52
N CYS A 165 13.17 -12.60 6.24
CA CYS A 165 13.83 -11.74 7.22
C CYS A 165 13.73 -10.26 6.85
N VAL A 166 13.49 -9.42 7.86
CA VAL A 166 13.50 -7.96 7.73
C VAL A 166 14.54 -7.40 8.71
N LEU A 167 15.42 -6.54 8.19
CA LEU A 167 16.25 -5.64 8.98
C LEU A 167 15.55 -4.28 9.07
N PHE A 168 15.59 -3.64 10.24
CA PHE A 168 15.01 -2.31 10.44
C PHE A 168 16.09 -1.25 10.61
N LEU A 169 15.94 -0.15 9.89
CA LEU A 169 16.85 0.99 9.90
C LEU A 169 16.02 2.28 9.84
N SER A 170 16.50 3.37 10.44
CA SER A 170 16.00 4.72 10.14
C SER A 170 17.09 5.54 9.47
N VAL A 171 16.71 6.50 8.62
CA VAL A 171 17.68 7.36 7.92
C VAL A 171 18.53 8.15 8.90
N ARG A 172 17.93 8.73 9.94
CA ARG A 172 18.65 9.41 11.03
C ARG A 172 19.68 8.50 11.71
N TYR A 173 19.38 7.20 11.86
CA TYR A 173 20.30 6.24 12.47
C TYR A 173 21.45 5.86 11.51
N HIS A 174 21.15 5.70 10.21
CA HIS A 174 22.18 5.51 9.18
C HIS A 174 23.17 6.67 9.15
N LEU A 175 22.69 7.91 9.18
CA LEU A 175 23.51 9.13 9.21
C LEU A 175 24.43 9.24 10.43
N LEU A 176 24.11 8.55 11.54
CA LEU A 176 24.95 8.48 12.72
C LEU A 176 25.95 7.30 12.68
N HIS A 177 25.59 6.23 11.95
CA HIS A 177 26.31 4.96 11.94
C HIS A 177 26.28 4.29 10.55
N ASN A 178 26.93 4.88 9.55
CA ASN A 178 26.85 4.44 8.15
C ASN A 178 27.22 2.95 7.95
N ASN A 179 28.16 2.42 8.74
CA ASN A 179 28.61 1.02 8.65
C ASN A 179 27.62 0.00 9.26
N TYR A 180 26.64 0.45 10.07
CA TYR A 180 25.74 -0.44 10.81
C TYR A 180 24.97 -1.38 9.89
N LEU A 181 24.42 -0.87 8.79
CA LEU A 181 23.65 -1.70 7.86
C LEU A 181 24.53 -2.79 7.24
N GLU A 182 25.75 -2.46 6.84
CA GLU A 182 26.68 -3.40 6.23
C GLU A 182 27.07 -4.51 7.20
N GLU A 183 27.44 -4.18 8.44
CA GLU A 183 27.73 -5.17 9.48
C GLU A 183 26.54 -6.10 9.77
N ARG A 184 25.32 -5.54 9.85
CA ARG A 184 24.09 -6.31 10.10
C ARG A 184 23.81 -7.28 8.95
N VAL A 185 23.96 -6.83 7.71
CA VAL A 185 23.77 -7.64 6.49
C VAL A 185 24.83 -8.73 6.38
N GLN A 186 26.11 -8.41 6.63
CA GLN A 186 27.18 -9.39 6.69
C GLN A 186 26.90 -10.45 7.76
N ASN A 187 26.37 -10.08 8.93
CA ASN A 187 26.06 -11.04 9.98
C ASN A 187 24.89 -11.96 9.61
N VAL A 188 23.84 -11.46 8.94
CA VAL A 188 22.78 -12.35 8.39
C VAL A 188 23.35 -13.32 7.34
N ARG A 189 24.29 -12.85 6.50
CA ARG A 189 24.94 -13.68 5.46
C ARG A 189 25.90 -14.73 6.03
N LYS A 190 26.56 -14.45 7.17
CA LYS A 190 27.44 -15.40 7.89
C LYS A 190 26.66 -16.53 8.54
N ASP A 191 25.46 -16.24 9.06
CA ASP A 191 24.67 -17.18 9.85
C ASP A 191 24.00 -18.27 8.98
N ASP A 192 23.55 -17.91 7.76
CA ASP A 192 23.29 -18.82 6.62
C ASP A 192 22.97 -18.00 5.35
N PRO A 193 23.69 -18.15 4.21
CA PRO A 193 23.42 -17.37 3.00
C PRO A 193 22.09 -17.72 2.30
N THR A 194 21.52 -18.90 2.55
CA THR A 194 20.36 -19.49 1.85
C THR A 194 19.10 -19.63 2.70
N ARG A 195 19.20 -19.53 4.03
CA ARG A 195 18.07 -19.71 4.98
C ARG A 195 16.84 -18.86 4.67
N TYR A 196 17.05 -17.60 4.28
CA TYR A 196 15.97 -16.65 3.99
C TYR A 196 15.75 -16.53 2.49
N ARG A 197 14.59 -16.99 2.00
CA ARG A 197 14.12 -16.82 0.62
C ARG A 197 13.85 -15.36 0.28
N THR A 198 13.33 -14.60 1.24
CA THR A 198 13.02 -13.18 1.10
C THR A 198 13.83 -12.38 2.11
N LYS A 199 14.67 -11.46 1.61
CA LYS A 199 15.57 -10.62 2.40
C LYS A 199 15.19 -9.15 2.19
N LEU A 200 14.83 -8.46 3.27
CA LEU A 200 14.27 -7.10 3.21
C LEU A 200 14.98 -6.15 4.18
N VAL A 201 15.19 -4.92 3.74
CA VAL A 201 15.56 -3.79 4.61
C VAL A 201 14.36 -2.85 4.66
N LEU A 202 13.71 -2.75 5.81
CA LEU A 202 12.65 -1.78 6.06
C LEU A 202 13.29 -0.49 6.61
N CYS A 203 13.41 0.51 5.74
CA CYS A 203 13.99 1.80 6.08
C CYS A 203 12.87 2.81 6.39
N PHE A 204 12.87 3.32 7.62
CA PHE A 204 12.02 4.41 8.06
C PHE A 204 12.66 5.75 7.73
N VAL A 205 12.00 6.56 6.90
CA VAL A 205 12.51 7.86 6.48
C VAL A 205 11.95 8.94 7.40
N ASP A 206 12.88 9.54 8.14
CA ASP A 206 12.61 10.39 9.30
C ASP A 206 13.46 11.67 9.34
N VAL A 207 14.00 12.03 8.17
CA VAL A 207 14.81 13.21 7.86
C VAL A 207 14.45 13.64 6.43
N ASP A 208 14.29 14.94 6.19
CA ASP A 208 13.93 15.48 4.88
C ASP A 208 15.10 15.41 3.87
N ASP A 209 16.32 15.71 4.32
CA ASP A 209 17.55 15.46 3.55
C ASP A 209 17.95 13.98 3.67
N ASN A 210 17.33 13.16 2.82
CA ASN A 210 17.52 11.70 2.81
C ASN A 210 18.17 11.17 1.52
N GLU A 211 18.36 11.98 0.47
CA GLU A 211 18.80 11.49 -0.84
C GLU A 211 20.16 10.79 -0.81
N VAL A 212 21.13 11.35 -0.08
CA VAL A 212 22.49 10.79 0.03
C VAL A 212 22.46 9.49 0.83
N ALA A 213 21.81 9.50 1.99
CA ALA A 213 21.67 8.32 2.84
C ALA A 213 20.92 7.17 2.14
N LEU A 214 19.82 7.46 1.45
CA LEU A 214 19.07 6.45 0.69
C LEU A 214 19.88 5.89 -0.48
N ARG A 215 20.73 6.70 -1.13
CA ARG A 215 21.65 6.23 -2.19
C ARG A 215 22.67 5.23 -1.63
N GLU A 216 23.23 5.49 -0.44
CA GLU A 216 24.13 4.55 0.26
C GLU A 216 23.41 3.27 0.70
N ILE A 217 22.27 3.41 1.39
CA ILE A 217 21.46 2.28 1.88
C ILE A 217 21.04 1.37 0.72
N ASN A 218 20.57 1.96 -0.40
CA ASN A 218 20.19 1.22 -1.60
C ASN A 218 21.39 0.49 -2.23
N ARG A 219 22.57 1.11 -2.27
CA ARG A 219 23.80 0.46 -2.74
C ARG A 219 24.15 -0.77 -1.89
N VAL A 220 24.10 -0.66 -0.56
CA VAL A 220 24.39 -1.77 0.37
C VAL A 220 23.35 -2.89 0.24
N ALA A 221 22.07 -2.54 0.14
CA ALA A 221 20.98 -3.51 -0.04
C ALA A 221 21.12 -4.28 -1.36
N LEU A 222 21.32 -3.56 -2.47
CA LEU A 222 21.45 -4.14 -3.82
C LEU A 222 22.68 -5.06 -3.95
N LEU A 223 23.83 -4.68 -3.38
CA LEU A 223 25.05 -5.51 -3.40
C LEU A 223 24.95 -6.78 -2.54
N SER A 224 23.89 -6.92 -1.76
CA SER A 224 23.72 -8.00 -0.77
C SER A 224 22.49 -8.87 -0.99
N ASP A 225 21.80 -8.69 -2.13
CA ASP A 225 20.53 -9.34 -2.46
C ASP A 225 19.39 -9.06 -1.45
N PHE A 226 19.38 -7.85 -0.85
CA PHE A 226 18.27 -7.37 -0.03
C PHE A 226 17.39 -6.39 -0.81
N THR A 227 16.08 -6.57 -0.72
CA THR A 227 15.10 -5.61 -1.24
C THR A 227 14.90 -4.47 -0.24
N LEU A 228 15.17 -3.23 -0.65
CA LEU A 228 14.88 -2.04 0.14
C LEU A 228 13.38 -1.70 0.07
N VAL A 229 12.75 -1.55 1.24
CA VAL A 229 11.38 -1.05 1.40
C VAL A 229 11.42 0.22 2.23
N LEU A 230 10.64 1.20 1.79
CA LEU A 230 10.70 2.59 2.18
C LEU A 230 9.39 2.95 2.91
N ALA A 231 9.46 3.44 4.15
CA ALA A 231 8.27 3.78 4.96
C ALA A 231 8.37 5.18 5.62
N TRP A 232 7.36 6.02 5.36
CA TRP A 232 7.27 7.43 5.73
C TRP A 232 6.45 7.62 7.02
N SER A 233 5.76 6.56 7.47
CA SER A 233 5.05 6.55 8.76
C SER A 233 5.15 5.19 9.46
N TRP A 234 5.04 5.20 10.80
CA TRP A 234 5.00 3.98 11.60
C TRP A 234 3.84 3.05 11.23
N LEU A 235 2.70 3.61 10.82
CA LEU A 235 1.51 2.85 10.41
C LEU A 235 1.71 2.16 9.05
N GLU A 236 2.40 2.82 8.13
CA GLU A 236 2.79 2.24 6.84
C GLU A 236 3.84 1.14 7.00
N ALA A 237 4.89 1.39 7.80
CA ALA A 237 5.89 0.38 8.15
C ALA A 237 5.27 -0.87 8.79
N ALA A 238 4.29 -0.68 9.69
CA ALA A 238 3.53 -1.78 10.28
C ALA A 238 2.69 -2.52 9.22
N ARG A 239 1.97 -1.78 8.36
CA ARG A 239 1.17 -2.36 7.28
C ARG A 239 2.03 -3.19 6.30
N TYR A 240 3.26 -2.78 6.02
CA TYR A 240 4.18 -3.60 5.21
C TYR A 240 4.54 -4.91 5.91
N LEU A 241 4.87 -4.89 7.20
CA LEU A 241 5.15 -6.10 7.98
C LEU A 241 3.93 -7.05 8.03
N GLU A 242 2.74 -6.50 8.25
CA GLU A 242 1.46 -7.24 8.24
C GLU A 242 1.15 -7.84 6.85
N THR A 243 1.40 -7.06 5.79
CA THR A 243 1.22 -7.51 4.40
C THR A 243 2.19 -8.65 4.10
N LEU A 244 3.48 -8.48 4.37
CA LEU A 244 4.51 -9.52 4.16
C LEU A 244 4.13 -10.83 4.85
N LYS A 245 3.67 -10.79 6.11
CA LYS A 245 3.20 -11.98 6.82
C LYS A 245 1.95 -12.59 6.17
N SER A 246 0.99 -11.78 5.73
CA SER A 246 -0.24 -12.27 5.09
C SER A 246 -0.07 -12.80 3.66
N TYR A 247 1.06 -12.51 3.00
CA TYR A 247 1.37 -12.97 1.62
C TYR A 247 2.42 -14.08 1.55
N GLU A 248 3.04 -14.45 2.67
CA GLU A 248 4.02 -15.52 2.80
C GLU A 248 3.64 -16.83 2.08
N ASN A 249 2.41 -17.32 2.33
CA ASN A 249 1.88 -18.58 1.80
C ASN A 249 0.99 -18.40 0.55
N LYS A 250 0.88 -17.18 0.01
CA LYS A 250 0.06 -16.92 -1.19
C LYS A 250 0.87 -17.21 -2.45
N SER A 251 0.33 -18.03 -3.34
CA SER A 251 0.99 -18.36 -4.60
C SER A 251 1.01 -17.18 -5.58
N ALA A 252 1.97 -17.20 -6.51
CA ALA A 252 2.06 -16.23 -7.60
C ALA A 252 0.83 -16.22 -8.54
N THR A 253 -0.11 -17.16 -8.38
CA THR A 253 -1.38 -17.21 -9.11
C THR A 253 -2.22 -15.94 -8.94
N LEU A 254 -2.08 -15.19 -7.83
CA LEU A 254 -2.76 -13.90 -7.65
C LEU A 254 -2.19 -12.78 -8.56
N ILE A 255 -0.92 -12.88 -8.97
CA ILE A 255 -0.22 -11.89 -9.80
C ILE A 255 -0.39 -12.21 -11.29
N LYS A 256 -0.65 -13.49 -11.63
CA LYS A 256 -0.88 -13.90 -13.01
C LYS A 256 -2.12 -13.21 -13.57
N GLU A 257 -1.95 -12.60 -14.75
CA GLU A 257 -3.06 -12.05 -15.52
C GLU A 257 -4.18 -13.08 -15.67
N LYS A 258 -5.39 -12.68 -15.25
CA LYS A 258 -6.60 -13.46 -15.50
C LYS A 258 -7.01 -13.24 -16.95
N VAL A 259 -6.36 -13.95 -17.85
CA VAL A 259 -6.79 -14.03 -19.26
C VAL A 259 -8.23 -14.49 -19.28
N GLU A 260 -9.15 -13.57 -19.58
CA GLU A 260 -10.58 -13.88 -19.62
C GLU A 260 -10.81 -14.98 -20.65
N ALA A 261 -11.39 -16.10 -20.21
CA ALA A 261 -11.51 -17.29 -21.06
C ALA A 261 -12.46 -17.05 -22.24
N GLU A 262 -13.40 -16.13 -22.08
CA GLU A 262 -14.42 -15.75 -23.03
C GLU A 262 -13.84 -15.11 -24.31
N PHE A 263 -14.53 -15.36 -25.44
CA PHE A 263 -14.09 -14.88 -26.75
C PHE A 263 -14.28 -13.38 -26.95
N LEU A 264 -15.39 -12.82 -26.44
CA LEU A 264 -15.76 -11.43 -26.68
C LEU A 264 -14.78 -10.41 -26.05
N PRO A 265 -14.25 -10.59 -24.83
CA PRO A 265 -13.20 -9.72 -24.28
C PRO A 265 -11.91 -9.74 -25.10
N LYS A 266 -11.44 -10.93 -25.51
CA LYS A 266 -10.25 -11.08 -26.36
C LYS A 266 -10.42 -10.41 -27.72
N ALA A 267 -11.59 -10.58 -28.34
CA ALA A 267 -11.88 -9.95 -29.61
C ALA A 267 -12.02 -8.42 -29.49
N ASN A 268 -12.54 -7.92 -28.36
CA ASN A 268 -12.51 -6.49 -28.04
C ASN A 268 -11.07 -5.99 -27.91
N ASP A 269 -10.21 -6.64 -27.14
CA ASP A 269 -8.82 -6.21 -26.93
C ASP A 269 -8.04 -6.15 -28.26
N VAL A 270 -8.10 -7.22 -29.06
CA VAL A 270 -7.46 -7.29 -30.38
C VAL A 270 -7.98 -6.21 -31.35
N LEU A 271 -9.30 -6.03 -31.46
CA LEU A 271 -9.88 -5.13 -32.47
C LEU A 271 -9.89 -3.66 -32.02
N THR A 272 -9.95 -3.36 -30.71
CA THR A 272 -9.82 -1.99 -30.19
C THR A 272 -8.36 -1.50 -30.11
N SER A 273 -7.38 -2.37 -30.37
CA SER A 273 -6.01 -1.96 -30.70
C SER A 273 -5.96 -1.00 -31.90
N ILE A 274 -6.94 -1.11 -32.82
CA ILE A 274 -7.12 -0.19 -33.93
C ILE A 274 -7.83 1.07 -33.43
N ARG A 275 -7.11 2.21 -33.38
CA ARG A 275 -7.57 3.49 -32.80
C ARG A 275 -8.96 3.98 -33.25
N SER A 276 -9.44 3.57 -34.42
CA SER A 276 -10.75 3.96 -34.97
C SER A 276 -11.93 3.04 -34.58
N VAL A 277 -11.67 1.93 -33.89
CA VAL A 277 -12.64 0.86 -33.61
C VAL A 277 -13.03 0.87 -32.14
N ASN A 278 -14.31 1.07 -31.85
CA ASN A 278 -14.86 1.02 -30.49
C ASN A 278 -15.41 -0.37 -30.14
N LYS A 279 -15.58 -0.66 -28.85
CA LYS A 279 -16.21 -1.91 -28.37
C LYS A 279 -17.58 -2.20 -29.01
N THR A 280 -18.39 -1.16 -29.25
CA THR A 280 -19.67 -1.28 -29.96
C THR A 280 -19.48 -1.75 -31.41
N ASP A 281 -18.45 -1.23 -32.10
CA ASP A 281 -18.14 -1.64 -33.47
C ASP A 281 -17.69 -3.10 -33.50
N VAL A 282 -16.90 -3.55 -32.51
CA VAL A 282 -16.48 -4.94 -32.37
C VAL A 282 -17.68 -5.88 -32.25
N VAL A 283 -18.67 -5.55 -31.41
CA VAL A 283 -19.90 -6.36 -31.29
C VAL A 283 -20.64 -6.43 -32.62
N THR A 284 -20.79 -5.31 -33.34
CA THR A 284 -21.43 -5.29 -34.66
C THR A 284 -20.66 -6.15 -35.67
N LEU A 285 -19.35 -5.94 -35.81
CA LEU A 285 -18.50 -6.64 -36.77
C LEU A 285 -18.46 -8.16 -36.51
N LEU A 286 -18.38 -8.58 -35.25
CA LEU A 286 -18.44 -10.00 -34.89
C LEU A 286 -19.83 -10.59 -35.13
N SER A 287 -20.91 -9.82 -34.96
CA SER A 287 -22.28 -10.26 -35.26
C SER A 287 -22.52 -10.43 -36.76
N THR A 288 -21.91 -9.58 -37.60
CA THR A 288 -22.04 -9.66 -39.07
C THR A 288 -21.14 -10.72 -39.69
N PHE A 289 -19.87 -10.82 -39.29
CA PHE A 289 -18.89 -11.72 -39.92
C PHE A 289 -18.67 -13.05 -39.17
N GLY A 290 -19.22 -13.20 -37.96
CA GLY A 290 -19.19 -14.42 -37.13
C GLY A 290 -17.82 -14.83 -36.59
N SER A 291 -16.72 -14.39 -37.22
CA SER A 291 -15.35 -14.73 -36.84
C SER A 291 -14.37 -13.63 -37.22
N VAL A 292 -13.26 -13.52 -36.48
CA VAL A 292 -12.17 -12.57 -36.80
C VAL A 292 -11.56 -12.90 -38.17
N LYS A 293 -11.48 -14.18 -38.55
CA LYS A 293 -11.04 -14.60 -39.89
C LYS A 293 -11.97 -14.10 -40.99
N GLY A 294 -13.29 -14.14 -40.77
CA GLY A 294 -14.27 -13.57 -41.70
C GLY A 294 -14.06 -12.06 -41.86
N LEU A 295 -13.93 -11.36 -40.73
CA LEU A 295 -13.69 -9.91 -40.69
C LEU A 295 -12.40 -9.49 -41.42
N MET A 296 -11.30 -10.22 -41.25
CA MET A 296 -10.02 -9.87 -41.90
C MET A 296 -9.99 -10.14 -43.42
N ASN A 297 -10.87 -11.02 -43.92
CA ASN A 297 -11.00 -11.29 -45.37
C ASN A 297 -12.14 -10.51 -46.03
N ALA A 298 -12.88 -9.70 -45.27
CA ALA A 298 -14.03 -8.95 -45.77
C ALA A 298 -13.59 -7.84 -46.75
N SER A 299 -14.39 -7.63 -47.79
CA SER A 299 -14.21 -6.56 -48.76
C SER A 299 -14.59 -5.18 -48.17
N MET A 300 -14.09 -4.11 -48.80
CA MET A 300 -14.46 -2.74 -48.43
C MET A 300 -15.98 -2.50 -48.49
N GLU A 301 -16.67 -3.18 -49.43
CA GLU A 301 -18.11 -3.09 -49.59
C GLU A 301 -18.85 -3.74 -48.41
N GLU A 302 -18.53 -5.00 -48.08
CA GLU A 302 -19.15 -5.72 -46.95
C GLU A 302 -18.93 -5.01 -45.60
N LEU A 303 -17.72 -4.46 -45.38
CA LEU A 303 -17.42 -3.65 -44.20
C LEU A 303 -18.25 -2.36 -44.13
N SER A 304 -18.63 -1.79 -45.28
CA SER A 304 -19.45 -0.57 -45.36
C SER A 304 -20.95 -0.82 -45.15
N LEU A 305 -21.43 -2.06 -45.31
CA LEU A 305 -22.81 -2.46 -44.95
C LEU A 305 -23.03 -2.56 -43.43
N CYS A 306 -21.96 -2.56 -42.63
CA CYS A 306 -22.05 -2.71 -41.17
C CYS A 306 -22.56 -1.43 -40.48
N PRO A 307 -23.63 -1.50 -39.67
CA PRO A 307 -24.21 -0.31 -39.05
C PRO A 307 -23.24 0.36 -38.05
N GLY A 308 -23.02 1.67 -38.21
CA GLY A 308 -22.08 2.45 -37.38
C GLY A 308 -20.60 2.40 -37.82
N VAL A 309 -20.27 1.59 -38.84
CA VAL A 309 -18.92 1.47 -39.38
C VAL A 309 -18.73 2.42 -40.57
N GLY A 310 -18.48 3.70 -40.27
CA GLY A 310 -18.28 4.72 -41.31
C GLY A 310 -17.00 4.51 -42.13
N VAL A 311 -16.96 5.07 -43.35
CA VAL A 311 -15.86 4.90 -44.34
C VAL A 311 -14.45 5.12 -43.80
N LYS A 312 -14.26 5.99 -42.80
CA LYS A 312 -12.96 6.19 -42.13
C LYS A 312 -12.52 4.95 -41.33
N LYS A 313 -13.45 4.32 -40.60
CA LYS A 313 -13.18 3.07 -39.86
C LYS A 313 -12.91 1.93 -40.83
N VAL A 314 -13.71 1.79 -41.88
CA VAL A 314 -13.54 0.76 -42.93
C VAL A 314 -12.15 0.87 -43.56
N ARG A 315 -11.74 2.07 -44.01
CA ARG A 315 -10.43 2.29 -44.61
C ARG A 315 -9.30 1.91 -43.66
N GLN A 316 -9.38 2.35 -42.39
CA GLN A 316 -8.32 2.10 -41.41
C GLN A 316 -8.26 0.63 -40.95
N LEU A 317 -9.40 -0.07 -40.88
CA LEU A 317 -9.45 -1.53 -40.69
C LEU A 317 -8.74 -2.26 -41.84
N LEU A 318 -9.11 -1.94 -43.09
CA LEU A 318 -8.59 -2.62 -44.27
C LEU A 318 -7.10 -2.32 -44.51
N GLU A 319 -6.67 -1.09 -44.24
CA GLU A 319 -5.26 -0.68 -44.18
C GLU A 319 -4.51 -1.51 -43.12
N THR A 320 -5.01 -1.58 -41.87
CA THR A 320 -4.36 -2.36 -40.79
C THR A 320 -4.29 -3.87 -41.09
N PHE A 321 -5.24 -4.43 -41.84
CA PHE A 321 -5.25 -5.86 -42.18
C PHE A 321 -4.38 -6.21 -43.40
N GLN A 322 -4.10 -5.25 -44.28
CA GLN A 322 -3.42 -5.49 -45.57
C GLN A 322 -2.05 -4.80 -45.69
N GLU A 323 -1.69 -3.91 -44.77
CA GLU A 323 -0.38 -3.24 -44.74
C GLU A 323 0.76 -4.27 -44.54
N PRO A 324 1.80 -4.27 -45.39
CA PRO A 324 2.94 -5.16 -45.23
C PRO A 324 3.80 -4.74 -44.03
N PHE A 325 4.19 -5.71 -43.18
CA PHE A 325 5.05 -5.46 -42.02
C PHE A 325 6.44 -4.89 -42.34
N THR A 326 6.88 -4.98 -43.59
CA THR A 326 8.12 -4.39 -44.09
C THR A 326 7.81 -3.22 -45.02
N LYS A 327 8.43 -2.07 -44.74
CA LYS A 327 8.51 -0.98 -45.72
C LYS A 327 9.26 -1.48 -46.95
N GLN A 328 8.64 -1.38 -48.12
CA GLN A 328 9.30 -1.46 -49.42
C GLN A 328 10.02 -0.13 -49.72
#